data_AF-A0A373W3N1-F1
#
_entry.id   AF-A0A373W3N1-F1
#
_cell.length_a   1.000
_cell.length_b   1.000
_cell.length_c   1.000
_cell.angle_alpha   90.00
_cell.angle_beta   90.00
_cell.angle_gamma   90.00
#
_symmetry.space_group_name_H-M   'P 1'
#
loop_
_entity.id
_entity.type
_entity.pdbx_description
1 polymer ?
#
loop_
_entity_poly.entity_id
_entity_poly.type
_entity_poly.pdbx_seq_one_letter_code
_entity_poly.pdbx_strand_id
1 'polypeptide(L)'
;MYCISVNHKNSDAFIREKYALNELKKKEFYDKVRKNKNISGCICLMTCNRNEIYFEGNKAAVSEIENIYKEIKNIDYIKTLAKENNEKKITEAKKTMLITVRKSFGEKVCVNQVGSLMSVFFTDKKVVDYDTALSSDTEKYAEYFRYMLESGINLAPSQFEAMFVSAAHTQKDLEATAKVIENFK
;
A
#
# COMPACT_ATOMS: atom_id res chain seq x y z
N MET A 1 -9.66 -4.72 -7.86
CA MET A 1 -8.26 -4.80 -7.41
C MET A 1 -8.14 -5.91 -6.39
N TYR A 2 -7.10 -6.71 -6.48
CA TYR A 2 -6.81 -7.88 -5.65
C TYR A 2 -5.44 -7.70 -4.99
N CYS A 3 -5.22 -8.40 -3.87
CA CYS A 3 -3.93 -8.42 -3.20
C CYS A 3 -3.61 -9.84 -2.69
N ILE A 4 -2.42 -10.33 -3.04
CA ILE A 4 -1.81 -11.51 -2.39
C ILE A 4 -0.80 -10.97 -1.37
N SER A 5 -0.98 -11.25 -0.08
CA SER A 5 -0.14 -10.71 1.01
C SER A 5 0.48 -11.81 1.88
N VAL A 6 1.81 -11.81 1.95
CA VAL A 6 2.60 -12.68 2.83
C VAL A 6 3.48 -11.78 3.69
N ASN A 7 3.14 -11.63 4.97
CA ASN A 7 3.74 -10.64 5.87
C ASN A 7 3.97 -11.21 7.28
N HIS A 8 4.75 -10.49 8.09
CA HIS A 8 5.16 -10.93 9.43
C HIS A 8 4.00 -11.28 10.38
N LYS A 9 2.75 -10.86 10.10
CA LYS A 9 1.58 -11.19 10.93
C LYS A 9 0.96 -12.53 10.55
N ASN A 10 1.13 -12.99 9.30
CA ASN A 10 0.49 -14.20 8.80
C ASN A 10 1.47 -15.33 8.43
N SER A 11 2.77 -15.06 8.46
CA SER A 11 3.81 -16.00 8.06
C SER A 11 5.15 -15.70 8.72
N ASP A 12 5.94 -16.76 8.94
CA ASP A 12 7.30 -16.63 9.46
C ASP A 12 8.27 -16.07 8.39
N ALA A 13 9.54 -15.86 8.78
CA ALA A 13 10.56 -15.34 7.88
C ALA A 13 10.86 -16.28 6.70
N PHE A 14 10.86 -17.59 6.93
CA PHE A 14 11.21 -18.60 5.92
C PHE A 14 10.17 -18.65 4.80
N ILE A 15 8.88 -18.65 5.15
CA ILE A 15 7.78 -18.56 4.19
C ILE A 15 7.88 -17.24 3.41
N ARG A 16 8.13 -16.11 4.09
CA ARG A 16 8.27 -14.82 3.41
C ARG A 16 9.41 -14.81 2.41
N GLU A 17 10.58 -15.32 2.78
CA GLU A 17 11.73 -15.44 1.87
C GLU A 17 11.41 -16.33 0.66
N LYS A 18 10.72 -17.46 0.89
CA LYS A 18 10.28 -18.34 -0.20
C LYS A 18 9.38 -17.58 -1.17
N TYR A 19 8.53 -16.68 -0.69
CA TYR A 19 7.67 -15.88 -1.54
C TYR A 19 8.42 -14.74 -2.24
N ALA A 20 9.40 -14.09 -1.62
CA ALA A 20 10.05 -12.89 -2.19
C ALA A 20 10.56 -13.11 -3.64
N LEU A 21 10.26 -12.15 -4.53
CA LEU A 21 10.82 -12.08 -5.88
C LEU A 21 12.09 -11.22 -5.83
N ASN A 22 13.24 -11.83 -6.11
CA ASN A 22 14.46 -11.07 -6.40
C ASN A 22 14.33 -10.34 -7.76
N GLU A 23 15.26 -9.45 -8.09
CA GLU A 23 15.14 -8.59 -9.28
C GLU A 23 14.98 -9.37 -10.60
N LEU A 24 15.69 -10.49 -10.78
CA LEU A 24 15.55 -11.34 -11.95
C LEU A 24 14.14 -11.96 -12.05
N LYS A 25 13.65 -12.54 -10.96
CA LYS A 25 12.32 -13.15 -10.91
C LYS A 25 11.20 -12.14 -10.98
N LYS A 26 11.42 -10.93 -10.46
CA LYS A 26 10.49 -9.80 -10.56
C LYS A 26 10.33 -9.34 -12.01
N LYS A 27 11.44 -9.27 -12.76
CA LYS A 27 11.40 -9.01 -14.21
C LYS A 27 10.64 -10.09 -14.96
N GLU A 28 10.95 -11.36 -14.73
CA GLU A 28 10.24 -12.49 -15.35
C GLU A 28 8.74 -12.47 -15.03
N PHE A 29 8.39 -12.18 -13.78
CA PHE A 29 7.01 -12.04 -13.33
C PHE A 29 6.27 -10.94 -14.09
N TYR A 30 6.85 -9.74 -14.15
CA TYR A 30 6.22 -8.63 -14.88
C TYR A 30 6.11 -8.90 -16.38
N ASP A 31 7.06 -9.59 -17.00
CA ASP A 31 7.00 -9.94 -18.43
C ASP A 31 5.86 -10.93 -18.72
N LYS A 32 5.59 -11.87 -17.81
CA LYS A 32 4.42 -12.76 -17.90
C LYS A 32 3.11 -12.02 -17.66
N VAL A 33 3.07 -11.15 -16.64
CA VAL A 33 1.88 -10.35 -16.32
C VAL A 33 1.49 -9.43 -17.48
N ARG A 34 2.45 -8.73 -18.11
CA ARG A 34 2.19 -7.83 -19.25
C ARG A 34 1.59 -8.54 -20.47
N LYS A 35 1.87 -9.83 -20.65
CA LYS A 35 1.32 -10.65 -21.74
C LYS A 35 -0.08 -11.19 -21.42
N ASN A 36 -0.51 -11.10 -20.16
CA ASN A 36 -1.77 -11.66 -19.71
C ASN A 36 -2.92 -10.66 -19.86
N LYS A 37 -3.87 -10.96 -20.76
CA LYS A 37 -5.01 -10.08 -21.04
C LYS A 37 -6.01 -9.95 -19.88
N ASN A 38 -5.93 -10.85 -18.89
CA ASN A 38 -6.82 -10.83 -17.73
C ASN A 38 -6.34 -9.88 -16.64
N ILE A 39 -5.10 -9.36 -16.73
CA ILE A 39 -4.48 -8.48 -15.74
C ILE A 39 -4.23 -7.11 -16.39
N SER A 40 -4.84 -6.06 -15.86
CA SER A 40 -4.73 -4.67 -16.37
C SER A 40 -3.65 -3.86 -15.67
N GLY A 41 -3.21 -4.27 -14.48
CA GLY A 41 -2.17 -3.58 -13.71
C GLY A 41 -1.63 -4.47 -12.61
N CYS A 42 -0.36 -4.29 -12.25
CA CYS A 42 0.28 -5.07 -11.19
C CYS A 42 1.46 -4.33 -10.56
N ILE A 43 1.59 -4.42 -9.23
CA ILE A 43 2.68 -3.89 -8.42
C ILE A 43 3.11 -4.96 -7.43
N CYS A 44 4.41 -5.30 -7.43
CA CYS A 44 5.04 -6.16 -6.44
C CYS A 44 5.76 -5.31 -5.38
N LEU A 45 5.34 -5.43 -4.13
CA LEU A 45 5.98 -4.84 -2.96
C LEU A 45 6.70 -5.94 -2.17
N MET A 46 8.02 -6.02 -2.31
CA MET A 46 8.85 -7.06 -1.70
C MET A 46 9.83 -6.42 -0.71
N THR A 47 9.65 -6.67 0.59
CA THR A 47 10.42 -6.06 1.68
C THR A 47 10.76 -7.10 2.74
N CYS A 48 11.67 -6.77 3.65
CA CYS A 48 12.06 -7.65 4.76
C CYS A 48 10.88 -8.01 5.70
N ASN A 49 9.78 -7.25 5.69
CA ASN A 49 8.62 -7.45 6.58
C ASN A 49 7.37 -8.00 5.86
N ARG A 50 7.36 -7.96 4.53
CA ARG A 50 6.15 -8.20 3.72
C ARG A 50 6.50 -8.39 2.25
N ASN A 51 5.81 -9.35 1.63
CA ASN A 51 5.77 -9.59 0.20
C ASN A 51 4.30 -9.53 -0.25
N GLU A 52 3.97 -8.48 -1.00
CA GLU A 52 2.63 -8.20 -1.48
C GLU A 52 2.62 -8.02 -3.00
N ILE A 53 1.55 -8.51 -3.63
CA ILE A 53 1.30 -8.32 -5.05
C ILE A 53 -0.09 -7.72 -5.18
N TYR A 54 -0.12 -6.44 -5.52
CA TYR A 54 -1.35 -5.72 -5.84
C TYR A 54 -1.60 -5.81 -7.34
N PHE A 55 -2.81 -6.17 -7.75
CA PHE A 55 -3.12 -6.28 -9.17
C PHE A 55 -4.59 -5.99 -9.49
N GLU A 56 -4.83 -5.60 -10.72
CA GLU A 56 -6.16 -5.33 -11.27
C GLU A 56 -6.40 -6.20 -12.50
N GLY A 57 -7.66 -6.53 -12.74
CA GLY A 57 -8.03 -7.41 -13.83
C GLY A 57 -9.45 -7.93 -13.72
N ASN A 58 -9.81 -8.85 -14.61
CA ASN A 58 -11.12 -9.51 -14.59
C ASN A 58 -11.17 -10.62 -13.52
N LYS A 59 -12.28 -11.37 -13.47
CA LYS A 59 -12.49 -12.44 -12.48
C LYS A 59 -11.42 -13.55 -12.51
N ALA A 60 -10.70 -13.72 -13.61
CA ALA A 60 -9.63 -14.71 -13.75
C ALA A 60 -8.26 -14.20 -13.27
N ALA A 61 -8.10 -12.89 -13.02
CA ALA A 61 -6.80 -12.29 -12.69
C ALA A 61 -6.09 -12.97 -11.50
N VAL A 62 -6.85 -13.37 -10.48
CA VAL A 62 -6.28 -14.04 -9.30
C VAL A 62 -5.65 -15.38 -9.67
N SER A 63 -6.39 -16.24 -10.39
CA SER A 63 -5.87 -17.53 -10.84
C SER A 63 -4.68 -17.39 -11.79
N GLU A 64 -4.64 -16.33 -12.59
CA GLU A 64 -3.51 -16.08 -13.49
C GLU A 64 -2.24 -15.70 -12.74
N ILE A 65 -2.34 -14.82 -11.73
CA ILE A 65 -1.19 -14.47 -10.87
C ILE A 65 -0.70 -15.71 -10.12
N GLU A 66 -1.60 -16.54 -9.62
CA GLU A 66 -1.26 -17.80 -8.96
C GLU A 66 -0.47 -18.74 -9.88
N ASN A 67 -0.93 -18.92 -11.13
CA ASN A 67 -0.24 -19.74 -12.13
C ASN A 67 1.15 -19.18 -12.46
N ILE A 68 1.26 -17.87 -12.70
CA ILE A 68 2.55 -17.22 -12.97
C ILE A 68 3.52 -17.43 -11.80
N TYR A 69 3.06 -17.30 -10.57
CA TYR A 69 3.91 -17.51 -9.40
C TYR A 69 4.33 -18.97 -9.23
N LYS A 70 3.40 -19.90 -9.49
CA LYS A 70 3.69 -21.33 -9.47
C LYS A 70 4.81 -21.65 -10.45
N GLU A 71 4.77 -21.10 -11.66
CA GLU A 71 5.83 -21.28 -12.66
C GLU A 71 7.19 -20.73 -12.18
N ILE A 72 7.23 -19.51 -11.63
CA ILE A 72 8.49 -18.83 -11.28
C ILE A 72 9.12 -19.35 -9.97
N LYS A 73 8.28 -19.76 -9.02
CA LYS A 73 8.70 -20.07 -7.64
C LYS A 73 8.44 -21.50 -7.23
N ASN A 74 7.72 -22.29 -8.04
CA ASN A 74 7.26 -23.63 -7.69
C ASN A 74 6.49 -23.65 -6.36
N ILE A 75 5.53 -22.73 -6.22
CA ILE A 75 4.71 -22.54 -5.02
C ILE A 75 3.23 -22.67 -5.38
N ASP A 76 2.57 -23.71 -4.87
CA ASP A 76 1.11 -23.89 -4.94
C ASP A 76 0.35 -23.13 -3.82
N TYR A 77 1.08 -22.68 -2.80
CA TYR A 77 0.56 -22.25 -1.49
C TYR A 77 -0.13 -20.86 -1.48
N ILE A 78 -0.16 -20.12 -2.60
CA ILE A 78 -0.79 -18.77 -2.66
C ILE A 78 -2.27 -18.83 -2.29
N LYS A 79 -3.00 -19.84 -2.78
CA LYS A 79 -4.44 -20.01 -2.52
C LYS A 79 -4.78 -20.05 -1.03
N THR A 80 -3.89 -20.61 -0.21
CA THR A 80 -4.10 -20.78 1.24
C THR A 80 -3.76 -19.53 2.04
N LEU A 81 -2.88 -18.66 1.51
CA LEU A 81 -2.49 -17.39 2.14
C LEU A 81 -3.37 -16.19 1.70
N ALA A 82 -4.13 -16.34 0.62
CA ALA A 82 -5.19 -15.40 0.20
C ALA A 82 -6.41 -15.40 1.16
N LYS A 83 -6.18 -15.57 2.46
CA LYS A 83 -7.22 -15.43 3.48
C LYS A 83 -7.65 -13.97 3.54
N GLU A 84 -8.85 -13.71 3.01
CA GLU A 84 -9.73 -12.63 3.46
C GLU A 84 -9.81 -12.72 4.98
N ASN A 85 -9.13 -11.85 5.73
CA ASN A 85 -9.45 -11.78 7.15
C ASN A 85 -9.25 -10.45 7.85
N ASN A 86 -9.01 -9.36 7.12
CA ASN A 86 -9.12 -8.01 7.70
C ASN A 86 -9.45 -6.93 6.66
N GLU A 87 -9.89 -7.31 5.45
CA GLU A 87 -10.15 -6.32 4.39
C GLU A 87 -11.16 -5.26 4.82
N LYS A 88 -12.22 -5.65 5.56
CA LYS A 88 -13.20 -4.69 6.09
C LYS A 88 -12.54 -3.66 7.02
N LYS A 89 -11.76 -4.10 8.01
CA LYS A 89 -11.06 -3.20 8.94
C LYS A 89 -10.06 -2.28 8.25
N ILE A 90 -9.26 -2.82 7.32
CA ILE A 90 -8.29 -2.02 6.56
C ILE A 90 -9.03 -1.01 5.67
N THR A 91 -10.14 -1.42 5.05
CA THR A 91 -10.98 -0.55 4.21
C THR A 91 -11.59 0.59 5.01
N GLU A 92 -12.13 0.30 6.19
CA GLU A 92 -12.68 1.30 7.10
C GLU A 92 -11.60 2.27 7.57
N ALA A 93 -10.48 1.76 8.07
CA ALA A 93 -9.37 2.58 8.55
C ALA A 93 -8.81 3.49 7.45
N LYS A 94 -8.61 2.95 6.24
CA LYS A 94 -8.16 3.70 5.07
C LYS A 94 -9.15 4.81 4.70
N LYS A 95 -10.45 4.50 4.70
CA LYS A 95 -11.53 5.45 4.37
C LYS A 95 -11.58 6.59 5.39
N THR A 96 -11.49 6.27 6.68
CA THR A 96 -11.42 7.27 7.76
C THR A 96 -10.26 8.21 7.52
N MET A 97 -9.05 7.70 7.28
CA MET A 97 -7.87 8.54 7.07
C MET A 97 -7.92 9.36 5.79
N LEU A 98 -8.46 8.81 4.70
CA LEU A 98 -8.70 9.57 3.47
C LEU A 98 -9.62 10.77 3.72
N ILE A 99 -10.73 10.54 4.42
CA ILE A 99 -11.74 11.57 4.67
C ILE A 99 -11.15 12.65 5.58
N THR A 100 -10.46 12.28 6.66
CA THR A 100 -9.81 13.23 7.57
C THR A 100 -8.84 14.13 6.80
N VAL A 101 -7.86 13.55 6.09
CA VAL A 101 -6.84 14.33 5.38
C VAL A 101 -7.46 15.30 4.36
N ARG A 102 -8.46 14.84 3.60
CA ARG A 102 -9.17 15.69 2.63
C ARG A 102 -9.99 16.79 3.31
N LYS A 103 -10.62 16.52 4.46
CA LYS A 103 -11.36 17.55 5.21
C LYS A 103 -10.43 18.60 5.80
N SER A 104 -9.27 18.20 6.30
CA SER A 104 -8.31 19.10 6.95
C SER A 104 -7.58 20.00 5.95
N PHE A 105 -7.20 19.47 4.79
CA PHE A 105 -6.33 20.19 3.86
C PHE A 105 -6.98 20.58 2.53
N GLY A 106 -8.14 20.00 2.21
CA GLY A 106 -8.87 20.30 0.97
C GLY A 106 -8.05 19.97 -0.27
N GLU A 107 -8.06 20.90 -1.23
CA GLU A 107 -7.34 20.77 -2.50
C GLU A 107 -5.83 21.02 -2.38
N LYS A 108 -5.31 21.37 -1.20
CA LYS A 108 -3.86 21.55 -0.98
C LYS A 108 -3.08 20.23 -0.95
N VAL A 109 -3.79 19.10 -0.97
CA VAL A 109 -3.19 17.77 -0.95
C VAL A 109 -3.83 16.84 -1.97
N CYS A 110 -3.01 15.98 -2.56
CA CYS A 110 -3.44 14.81 -3.30
C CYS A 110 -3.20 13.55 -2.46
N VAL A 111 -4.23 12.73 -2.27
CA VAL A 111 -4.12 11.48 -1.51
C VAL A 111 -4.29 10.29 -2.44
N ASN A 112 -3.23 9.49 -2.58
CA ASN A 112 -3.24 8.24 -3.33
C ASN A 112 -3.34 7.05 -2.38
N GLN A 113 -4.14 6.03 -2.74
CA GLN A 113 -4.36 4.86 -1.90
C GLN A 113 -4.55 3.58 -2.73
N VAL A 114 -3.85 2.51 -2.36
CA VAL A 114 -3.90 1.20 -3.01
C VAL A 114 -3.84 0.11 -1.93
N GLY A 115 -4.94 -0.59 -1.71
CA GLY A 115 -5.04 -1.59 -0.64
C GLY A 115 -4.79 -0.96 0.74
N SER A 116 -3.75 -1.42 1.43
CA SER A 116 -3.32 -0.86 2.72
C SER A 116 -2.40 0.36 2.60
N LEU A 117 -1.87 0.63 1.40
CA LEU A 117 -0.96 1.74 1.13
C LEU A 117 -1.73 3.06 1.00
N MET A 118 -1.13 4.12 1.54
CA MET A 118 -1.60 5.48 1.43
C MET A 118 -0.40 6.43 1.31
N SER A 119 -0.51 7.46 0.47
CA SER A 119 0.44 8.58 0.41
C SER A 119 -0.35 9.89 0.41
N VAL A 120 0.12 10.87 1.17
CA VAL A 120 -0.42 12.24 1.19
C VAL A 120 0.62 13.14 0.54
N PHE A 121 0.33 13.63 -0.66
CA PHE A 121 1.15 14.57 -1.40
C PHE A 121 0.68 15.99 -1.13
N PHE A 122 1.55 16.87 -0.62
CA PHE A 122 1.25 18.29 -0.42
C PHE A 122 1.35 19.05 -1.74
N THR A 123 0.38 18.82 -2.62
CA THR A 123 0.23 19.46 -3.93
C THR A 123 -1.24 19.55 -4.29
N ASP A 124 -1.59 20.56 -5.09
CA ASP A 124 -2.91 20.72 -5.70
C ASP A 124 -3.08 19.91 -6.99
N LYS A 125 -2.00 19.30 -7.48
CA LYS A 125 -2.01 18.48 -8.69
C LYS A 125 -2.40 17.05 -8.40
N LYS A 126 -3.06 16.41 -9.37
CA LYS A 126 -3.28 14.97 -9.34
C LYS A 126 -1.94 14.25 -9.53
N VAL A 127 -1.53 13.44 -8.56
CA VAL A 127 -0.29 12.67 -8.63
C VAL A 127 -0.54 11.32 -9.29
N VAL A 128 -0.02 11.14 -10.50
CA VAL A 128 -0.18 9.90 -11.31
C VAL A 128 1.14 9.33 -11.82
N ASP A 129 2.23 10.07 -11.66
CA ASP A 129 3.57 9.73 -12.13
C ASP A 129 4.62 10.44 -11.26
N TYR A 130 5.89 10.26 -11.64
CA TYR A 130 7.03 10.84 -10.94
C TYR A 130 7.03 12.38 -11.00
N ASP A 131 6.80 12.95 -12.17
CA ASP A 131 6.86 14.40 -12.39
C ASP A 131 5.76 15.14 -11.60
N THR A 132 4.55 14.58 -11.57
CA THR A 132 3.46 15.12 -10.73
C THR A 132 3.73 14.94 -9.25
N ALA A 133 4.40 13.85 -8.82
CA ALA A 133 4.81 13.69 -7.43
C ALA A 133 5.83 14.77 -7.00
N LEU A 134 6.79 15.12 -7.87
CA LEU A 134 7.79 16.17 -7.62
C LEU A 134 7.20 17.58 -7.46
N SER A 135 5.93 17.79 -7.81
CA SER A 135 5.25 19.05 -7.53
C SER A 135 4.85 19.25 -6.06
N SER A 136 5.09 18.25 -5.21
CA SER A 136 4.74 18.32 -3.78
C SER A 136 5.66 19.26 -3.01
N ASP A 137 5.07 20.02 -2.09
CA ASP A 137 5.77 20.83 -1.09
C ASP A 137 6.40 19.93 -0.02
N THR A 138 7.68 19.64 -0.21
CA THR A 138 8.44 18.79 0.71
C THR A 138 8.73 19.48 2.04
N GLU A 139 8.78 20.81 2.08
CA GLU A 139 8.99 21.57 3.32
C GLU A 139 7.75 21.49 4.20
N LYS A 140 6.56 21.67 3.61
CA LYS A 140 5.29 21.51 4.32
C LYS A 140 5.08 20.07 4.79
N TYR A 141 5.47 19.08 3.99
CA TYR A 141 5.47 17.69 4.47
C TYR A 141 6.40 17.49 5.66
N ALA A 142 7.61 18.07 5.65
CA ALA A 142 8.55 17.96 6.76
C ALA A 142 8.01 18.60 8.05
N GLU A 143 7.31 19.74 7.95
CA GLU A 143 6.58 20.33 9.08
C GLU A 143 5.48 19.41 9.60
N TYR A 144 4.65 18.88 8.69
CA TYR A 144 3.59 17.94 9.03
C TYR A 144 4.13 16.68 9.70
N PHE A 145 5.20 16.09 9.16
CA PHE A 145 5.85 14.92 9.73
C PHE A 145 6.34 15.19 11.15
N ARG A 146 7.05 16.30 11.39
CA ARG A 146 7.52 16.66 12.74
C ARG A 146 6.37 16.85 13.72
N TYR A 147 5.33 17.58 13.32
CA TYR A 147 4.15 17.80 14.15
C TYR A 147 3.44 16.50 14.55
N MET A 148 3.28 15.59 13.58
CA MET A 148 2.67 14.27 13.82
C MET A 148 3.55 13.43 14.75
N LEU A 149 4.86 13.44 14.54
CA LEU A 149 5.83 12.70 15.37
C LEU A 149 5.86 13.23 16.81
N GLU A 150 5.89 14.55 17.01
CA GLU A 150 5.78 15.20 18.32
C GLU A 150 4.47 14.89 19.03
N SER A 151 3.40 14.63 18.26
CA SER A 151 2.10 14.18 18.76
C SER A 151 2.02 12.65 18.98
N GLY A 152 3.14 11.94 18.85
CA GLY A 152 3.25 10.49 19.07
C GLY A 152 2.80 9.61 17.90
N ILE A 153 2.62 10.19 16.70
CA ILE A 153 2.17 9.48 15.50
C ILE A 153 3.32 9.41 14.50
N ASN A 154 3.90 8.22 14.35
CA ASN A 154 4.99 7.99 13.41
C ASN A 154 4.46 7.76 11.99
N LEU A 155 4.64 8.76 11.12
CA LEU A 155 4.33 8.66 9.69
C LEU A 155 5.56 8.21 8.88
N ALA A 156 5.42 8.12 7.56
CA ALA A 156 6.57 7.93 6.70
C ALA A 156 7.49 9.18 6.77
N PRO A 157 8.82 9.04 6.92
CA PRO A 157 9.74 10.17 7.04
C PRO A 157 10.02 10.91 5.72
N SER A 158 9.22 10.70 4.68
CA SER A 158 9.41 11.30 3.37
C SER A 158 8.09 11.50 2.63
N GLN A 159 7.98 12.63 1.93
CA GLN A 159 6.87 12.95 1.03
C GLN A 159 6.69 11.87 -0.06
N PHE A 160 7.77 11.19 -0.45
CA PHE A 160 7.75 10.22 -1.54
C PHE A 160 7.61 8.78 -1.05
N GLU A 161 7.30 8.58 0.23
CA GLU A 161 7.04 7.26 0.79
C GLU A 161 5.54 7.02 1.01
N ALA A 162 5.16 5.74 0.97
CA ALA A 162 3.83 5.29 1.34
C ALA A 162 3.80 4.92 2.82
N MET A 163 2.74 5.34 3.51
CA MET A 163 2.37 4.84 4.82
C MET A 163 1.39 3.67 4.68
N PHE A 164 1.31 2.86 5.75
CA PHE A 164 0.50 1.65 5.77
C PHE A 164 -0.60 1.75 6.82
N VAL A 165 -1.84 1.55 6.40
CA VAL A 165 -2.95 1.35 7.31
C VAL A 165 -3.14 -0.15 7.52
N SER A 166 -2.95 -0.61 8.76
CA SER A 166 -3.07 -2.03 9.09
C SER A 166 -4.34 -2.37 9.86
N ALA A 167 -4.75 -3.64 9.80
CA ALA A 167 -5.85 -4.18 10.59
C ALA A 167 -5.66 -4.14 12.12
N ALA A 168 -4.45 -3.85 12.58
CA ALA A 168 -4.15 -3.71 14.00
C ALA A 168 -4.57 -2.35 14.55
N HIS A 169 -4.80 -1.34 13.69
CA HIS A 169 -5.32 -0.07 14.16
C HIS A 169 -6.74 -0.24 14.69
N THR A 170 -6.94 0.23 15.90
CA THR A 170 -8.25 0.29 16.54
C THR A 170 -8.96 1.58 16.12
N GLN A 171 -10.27 1.63 16.34
CA GLN A 171 -11.06 2.85 16.11
C GLN A 171 -10.49 4.04 16.92
N LYS A 172 -10.05 3.79 18.16
CA LYS A 172 -9.42 4.80 19.02
C LYS A 172 -8.13 5.35 18.42
N ASP A 173 -7.29 4.51 17.81
CA ASP A 173 -6.06 4.96 17.14
C ASP A 173 -6.38 5.89 15.96
N LEU A 174 -7.41 5.54 15.18
CA LEU A 174 -7.86 6.34 14.03
C LEU A 174 -8.43 7.70 14.46
N GLU A 175 -9.23 7.72 15.52
CA GLU A 175 -9.81 8.96 16.08
C GLU A 175 -8.75 9.88 16.67
N ALA A 176 -7.81 9.32 17.45
CA ALA A 176 -6.69 10.08 17.98
C ALA A 176 -5.83 10.67 16.86
N THR A 177 -5.53 9.87 15.84
CA THR A 177 -4.79 10.32 14.65
C THR A 177 -5.55 11.41 13.91
N ALA A 178 -6.86 11.23 13.69
CA ALA A 178 -7.68 12.19 12.98
C ALA A 178 -7.71 13.55 13.67
N LYS A 179 -7.86 13.56 14.99
CA LYS A 179 -7.86 14.79 15.78
C LYS A 179 -6.54 15.55 15.69
N VAL A 180 -5.40 14.84 15.66
CA VAL A 180 -4.09 15.49 15.48
C VAL A 180 -4.00 16.11 14.08
N ILE A 181 -4.39 15.37 13.03
CA ILE A 181 -4.40 15.89 11.65
C ILE A 181 -5.27 17.15 11.53
N GLU A 182 -6.45 17.16 12.14
CA GLU A 182 -7.37 18.31 12.15
C GLU A 182 -6.80 19.56 12.84
N ASN A 183 -5.83 19.39 13.75
CA ASN A 183 -5.19 20.50 14.47
C ASN A 183 -3.93 21.04 13.77
N PHE A 184 -3.40 20.33 12.75
CA PHE A 184 -2.28 20.81 11.96
C PHE A 184 -2.72 21.96 11.04
N LYS A 185 -1.97 23.07 11.03
CA LYS A 185 -2.30 24.29 10.27
C LYS A 185 -1.22 24.66 9.24
#